data_AF-A0A923AIU8-F1
#
_entry.id   AF-A0A923AIU8-F1
#
_cell.length_a   1.000
_cell.length_b   1.000
_cell.length_c   1.000
_cell.angle_alpha   90.00
_cell.angle_beta   90.00
_cell.angle_gamma   90.00
#
_symmetry.space_group_name_H-M   'P 1'
#
loop_
_entity.id
_entity.type
_entity.pdbx_description
1 polymer ?
#
loop_
_entity_poly.entity_id
_entity_poly.type
_entity_poly.pdbx_seq_one_letter_code
_entity_poly.pdbx_strand_id
1 'polypeptide(L)'
;EPMTGQLAVAHVILNRAQSGRFPASVCGVVAQRGQFSFVRGGIIPSPALHNASYRRAMAIAQIAIDKAWADPVSGALFFHATHVAPNWGKRRVAAIGHHIFYR
;
A
#
# COMPACT_ATOMS: atom_id res chain seq x y z
N GLU A 1 -2.34 8.18 9.73
CA GLU A 1 -1.98 6.75 9.85
C GLU A 1 -0.84 6.49 10.82
N PRO A 2 -1.00 5.50 11.73
CA PRO A 2 0.11 4.95 12.51
C PRO A 2 1.15 4.28 11.60
N MET A 3 2.37 4.06 12.13
CA MET A 3 3.45 3.40 11.39
C MET A 3 3.05 2.02 10.86
N THR A 4 2.36 1.22 11.67
CA THR A 4 1.84 -0.10 11.31
C THR A 4 0.87 -0.05 10.12
N GLY A 5 0.03 0.98 10.03
CA GLY A 5 -0.87 1.17 8.90
C GLY A 5 -0.14 1.53 7.60
N GLN A 6 0.92 2.35 7.69
CA GLN A 6 1.76 2.67 6.53
C GLN A 6 2.53 1.44 6.04
N LEU A 7 3.09 0.65 6.96
CA LEU A 7 3.73 -0.64 6.65
C LEU A 7 2.74 -1.62 6.01
N ALA A 8 1.51 -1.73 6.53
CA ALA A 8 0.49 -2.59 5.97
C ALA A 8 0.17 -2.24 4.51
N VAL A 9 0.06 -0.94 4.16
CA VAL A 9 -0.11 -0.52 2.76
C VAL A 9 1.12 -0.87 1.92
N ALA A 10 2.33 -0.69 2.44
CA ALA A 10 3.56 -1.09 1.74
C ALA A 10 3.58 -2.60 1.47
N HIS A 11 3.20 -3.43 2.43
CA HIS A 11 3.06 -4.88 2.24
C HIS A 11 1.99 -5.24 1.20
N VAL A 12 0.86 -4.54 1.14
CA VAL A 12 -0.12 -4.75 0.04
C VAL A 12 0.52 -4.49 -1.33
N ILE A 13 1.34 -3.44 -1.48
CA ILE A 13 2.04 -3.14 -2.74
C ILE A 13 2.99 -4.29 -3.11
N LEU A 14 3.78 -4.79 -2.15
CA LEU A 14 4.68 -5.92 -2.37
C LEU A 14 3.92 -7.22 -2.69
N ASN A 15 2.84 -7.50 -1.95
CA ASN A 15 1.98 -8.66 -2.16
C ASN A 15 1.35 -8.63 -3.55
N ARG A 16 0.92 -7.45 -4.03
CA ARG A 16 0.42 -7.27 -5.40
C ARG A 16 1.48 -7.63 -6.43
N ALA A 17 2.69 -7.08 -6.31
CA ALA A 17 3.79 -7.34 -7.23
C ALA A 17 4.16 -8.84 -7.30
N GLN A 18 3.98 -9.57 -6.19
CA GLN A 18 4.28 -11.01 -6.09
C GLN A 18 3.09 -11.92 -6.45
N SER A 19 1.88 -11.39 -6.58
CA SER A 19 0.66 -12.21 -6.69
C SER A 19 0.37 -12.82 -8.06
N GLY A 20 1.02 -12.33 -9.12
CA GLY A 20 0.65 -12.65 -10.51
C GLY A 20 -0.72 -12.08 -10.97
N ARG A 21 -1.46 -11.38 -10.10
CA ARG A 21 -2.78 -10.77 -10.40
C ARG A 21 -2.70 -9.28 -10.69
N PHE A 22 -1.54 -8.68 -10.41
CA PHE A 22 -1.22 -7.27 -10.60
C PHE A 22 0.10 -7.17 -11.40
N PRO A 23 0.50 -5.98 -11.86
CA PRO A 23 1.80 -5.81 -12.50
C PRO A 23 2.93 -6.38 -11.63
N ALA A 24 3.91 -7.04 -12.26
CA ALA A 24 4.96 -7.79 -11.57
C ALA A 24 6.04 -6.92 -10.89
N SER A 25 5.93 -5.58 -10.95
CA SER A 25 6.88 -4.65 -10.36
C SER A 25 6.20 -3.65 -9.44
N VAL A 26 6.92 -3.19 -8.42
CA VAL A 26 6.45 -2.16 -7.48
C VAL A 26 6.02 -0.90 -8.25
N CYS A 27 6.84 -0.44 -9.21
CA CYS A 27 6.50 0.71 -10.05
C CYS A 27 5.22 0.48 -10.85
N GLY A 28 5.04 -0.72 -11.43
CA GLY A 28 3.82 -1.06 -12.17
C GLY A 28 2.58 -1.07 -11.29
N VAL A 29 2.68 -1.60 -10.06
CA VAL A 29 1.58 -1.58 -9.09
C VAL A 29 1.23 -0.16 -8.68
N VAL A 30 2.21 0.67 -8.36
CA VAL A 30 1.97 2.05 -7.92
C VAL A 30 1.43 2.90 -9.06
N ALA A 31 1.99 2.79 -10.27
CA ALA A 31 1.57 3.56 -11.44
C ALA A 31 0.23 3.10 -12.05
N GLN A 32 -0.35 2.00 -11.56
CA GLN A 32 -1.61 1.47 -12.10
C GLN A 32 -2.74 2.50 -11.94
N ARG A 33 -3.48 2.74 -13.03
CA ARG A 33 -4.55 3.75 -13.10
C ARG A 33 -5.58 3.55 -11.99
N GLY A 34 -5.87 4.62 -11.25
CA GLY A 34 -6.92 4.65 -10.23
C GLY A 34 -6.57 3.91 -8.93
N GLN A 35 -5.34 3.42 -8.75
CA GLN A 35 -4.95 2.74 -7.51
C GLN A 35 -4.52 3.71 -6.41
N PHE A 36 -3.73 4.74 -6.76
CA PHE A 36 -3.21 5.72 -5.81
C PHE A 36 -3.54 7.13 -6.28
N SER A 37 -4.08 7.95 -5.39
CA SER A 37 -4.61 9.29 -5.70
C SER A 37 -3.56 10.28 -6.21
N PHE A 38 -2.29 10.09 -5.86
CA PHE A 38 -1.19 10.94 -6.32
C PHE A 38 -0.73 10.62 -7.75
N VAL A 39 -1.15 9.49 -8.32
CA VAL A 39 -0.73 9.07 -9.67
C VAL A 39 -1.66 9.68 -10.71
N ARG A 40 -1.09 10.44 -11.65
CA ARG A 40 -1.83 11.14 -12.70
C ARG A 40 -1.43 10.60 -14.06
N GLY A 41 -2.37 9.94 -14.76
CA GLY A 41 -2.08 9.36 -16.08
C GLY A 41 -0.98 8.29 -16.08
N GLY A 42 -0.79 7.58 -14.96
CA GLY A 42 0.31 6.63 -14.78
C GLY A 42 1.66 7.26 -14.39
N ILE A 43 1.71 8.58 -14.24
CA ILE A 43 2.92 9.31 -13.86
C ILE A 43 2.90 9.54 -12.34
N ILE A 44 4.01 9.18 -11.70
CA ILE A 44 4.28 9.47 -10.29
C ILE A 44 4.94 10.86 -10.23
N PRO A 45 4.37 11.84 -9.51
CA PRO A 45 4.94 13.18 -9.42
C PRO A 45 6.23 13.19 -8.59
N SER A 46 7.12 14.14 -8.90
CA SER A 46 8.32 14.38 -8.09
C SER A 46 7.93 14.84 -6.68
N PRO A 47 8.45 14.20 -5.63
CA PRO A 47 8.15 14.57 -4.26
C PRO A 47 8.96 15.79 -3.80
N ALA A 48 8.43 16.56 -2.85
CA ALA A 48 9.19 17.58 -2.14
C ALA A 48 10.13 16.91 -1.13
N LEU A 49 11.44 16.84 -1.44
CA LEU A 49 12.42 16.08 -0.65
C LEU A 49 12.54 16.54 0.83
N HIS A 50 12.30 17.82 1.09
CA HIS A 50 12.32 18.39 2.46
C HIS A 50 11.03 18.09 3.26
N ASN A 51 10.04 17.44 2.67
CA ASN A 51 8.80 17.08 3.34
C ASN A 51 9.02 15.91 4.32
N ALA A 52 8.62 16.09 5.58
CA ALA A 52 8.78 15.07 6.62
C ALA A 52 7.96 13.79 6.33
N SER A 53 6.77 13.93 5.75
CA SER A 53 5.94 12.79 5.33
C SER A 53 6.61 11.99 4.21
N TYR A 54 7.29 12.65 3.28
CA TYR A 54 8.06 11.97 2.24
C TYR A 54 9.23 11.17 2.83
N ARG A 55 10.04 11.79 3.70
CA ARG A 55 11.13 11.07 4.40
C ARG A 55 10.62 9.87 5.18
N ARG A 56 9.50 10.03 5.87
CA ARG A 56 8.83 8.92 6.57
C ARG A 56 8.40 7.82 5.60
N ALA A 57 7.75 8.16 4.50
CA ALA A 57 7.33 7.18 3.49
C ALA A 57 8.51 6.40 2.90
N MET A 58 9.64 7.06 2.65
CA MET A 58 10.88 6.41 2.22
C MET A 58 11.41 5.40 3.26
N ALA A 59 11.44 5.78 4.54
CA ALA A 59 11.86 4.86 5.60
C ALA A 59 10.93 3.64 5.72
N ILE A 60 9.61 3.85 5.62
CA ILE A 60 8.63 2.76 5.63
C ILE A 60 8.82 1.83 4.42
N ALA A 61 9.02 2.40 3.23
CA ALA A 61 9.27 1.62 2.02
C ALA A 61 10.55 0.77 2.15
N GLN A 62 11.62 1.34 2.71
CA GLN A 62 12.87 0.62 2.96
C GLN A 62 12.66 -0.55 3.92
N ILE A 63 12.01 -0.31 5.07
CA ILE A 63 11.70 -1.37 6.06
C ILE A 63 10.92 -2.52 5.42
N ALA A 64 9.92 -2.20 4.58
CA ALA A 64 9.10 -3.21 3.91
C ALA A 64 9.90 -4.01 2.86
N ILE A 65 10.72 -3.34 2.06
CA ILE A 65 11.58 -3.97 1.04
C ILE A 65 12.62 -4.90 1.68
N ASP A 66 13.25 -4.44 2.76
CA ASP A 66 14.27 -5.20 3.50
C ASP A 66 13.67 -6.35 4.32
N LYS A 67 12.34 -6.45 4.37
CA LYS A 67 11.59 -7.40 5.22
C LYS A 67 12.01 -7.29 6.69
N ALA A 68 12.38 -6.09 7.12
CA ALA A 68 12.85 -5.80 8.48
C ALA A 68 11.69 -5.72 9.50
N TRP A 69 10.47 -6.01 9.07
CA TRP A 69 9.26 -6.04 9.88
C TRP A 69 8.35 -7.18 9.42
N ALA A 70 7.62 -7.79 10.37
CA ALA A 70 6.69 -8.86 10.07
C ALA A 70 5.45 -8.33 9.32
N ASP A 71 5.06 -8.97 8.21
CA ASP A 71 3.90 -8.55 7.40
C ASP A 71 2.61 -8.59 8.26
N PRO A 72 2.04 -7.42 8.63
CA PRO A 72 0.86 -7.38 9.49
C PRO A 72 -0.44 -7.70 8.74
N VAL A 73 -0.37 -7.84 7.41
CA VAL A 73 -1.52 -8.04 6.51
C VAL A 73 -1.21 -9.11 5.47
N SER A 74 -0.56 -10.19 5.90
CA SER A 74 -0.09 -11.28 5.02
C SER A 74 -1.16 -11.74 4.02
N GLY A 75 -0.82 -11.64 2.73
CA GLY A 75 -1.68 -12.04 1.62
C GLY A 75 -2.82 -11.07 1.29
N ALA A 76 -2.90 -9.90 1.94
CA ALA A 76 -3.84 -8.85 1.57
C ALA A 76 -3.44 -8.21 0.23
N LEU A 77 -4.43 -8.03 -0.65
CA LEU A 77 -4.28 -7.43 -1.98
C LEU A 77 -5.14 -6.16 -2.14
N PHE A 78 -6.06 -5.91 -1.22
CA PHE A 78 -6.97 -4.78 -1.26
C PHE A 78 -7.09 -4.15 0.11
N PHE A 79 -7.40 -2.87 0.15
CA PHE A 79 -7.75 -2.16 1.37
C PHE A 79 -8.71 -1.01 1.06
N HIS A 80 -9.43 -0.54 2.07
CA HIS A 80 -10.16 0.73 2.01
C HIS A 80 -10.09 1.44 3.36
N ALA A 81 -10.36 2.74 3.34
CA ALA A 81 -10.45 3.54 4.56
C ALA A 81 -11.73 3.21 5.33
N THR A 82 -11.67 3.10 6.66
CA THR A 82 -12.77 2.61 7.53
C THR A 82 -14.09 3.39 7.39
N HIS A 83 -14.04 4.63 6.92
CA HIS A 83 -15.21 5.45 6.63
C HIS A 83 -15.91 5.15 5.27
N VAL A 84 -15.39 4.23 4.46
CA VAL A 84 -15.99 3.78 3.20
C VAL A 84 -16.54 2.37 3.36
N ALA A 85 -17.71 2.09 2.76
CA ALA A 85 -18.37 0.78 2.81
C ALA A 85 -18.54 0.19 1.40
N PRO A 86 -17.49 -0.42 0.81
CA PRO A 86 -17.61 -1.05 -0.50
C PRO A 86 -18.21 -2.45 -0.41
N ASN A 87 -19.06 -2.81 -1.38
CA ASN A 87 -19.64 -4.16 -1.48
C ASN A 87 -18.79 -5.09 -2.37
N TRP A 88 -17.60 -5.47 -1.91
CA TRP A 88 -16.66 -6.30 -2.69
C TRP A 88 -16.78 -7.81 -2.47
N GLY A 89 -17.46 -8.26 -1.40
CA GLY A 89 -17.52 -9.68 -1.03
C GLY A 89 -16.17 -10.34 -0.72
N LYS A 90 -15.13 -9.54 -0.45
CA LYS A 90 -13.76 -10.03 -0.19
C LYS A 90 -13.57 -10.45 1.26
N ARG A 91 -12.64 -11.38 1.50
CA ARG A 91 -12.35 -11.86 2.86
C ARG A 91 -11.53 -10.82 3.61
N ARG A 92 -12.04 -10.32 4.74
CA ARG A 92 -11.29 -9.43 5.65
C ARG A 92 -10.07 -10.16 6.20
N VAL A 93 -8.92 -9.48 6.22
CA VAL A 93 -7.65 -9.97 6.75
C VAL A 93 -7.33 -9.29 8.08
N ALA A 94 -7.42 -7.96 8.12
CA ALA A 94 -7.12 -7.17 9.31
C ALA A 94 -7.79 -5.79 9.24
N ALA A 95 -7.88 -5.11 10.39
CA ALA A 95 -8.16 -3.68 10.48
C ALA A 95 -7.00 -3.02 11.24
N ILE A 96 -6.32 -2.06 10.61
CA ILE A 96 -5.12 -1.40 11.16
C ILE A 96 -5.20 0.09 10.85
N GLY A 97 -5.12 0.91 11.89
CA GLY A 97 -5.28 2.36 11.76
C GLY A 97 -6.65 2.68 11.16
N HIS A 98 -6.69 3.53 10.13
CA HIS A 98 -7.93 3.88 9.44
C HIS A 98 -8.21 3.00 8.22
N HIS A 99 -7.65 1.80 8.14
CA HIS A 99 -7.81 0.91 6.98
C HIS A 99 -8.29 -0.49 7.35
N ILE A 100 -9.12 -1.07 6.48
CA ILE A 100 -9.50 -2.49 6.50
C ILE A 100 -8.86 -3.17 5.30
N PHE A 101 -8.21 -4.31 5.52
CA PHE A 101 -7.42 -5.05 4.54
C PHE A 101 -8.11 -6.36 4.15
N TYR A 102 -7.94 -6.79 2.90
CA TYR A 102 -8.68 -7.90 2.30
C TYR A 102 -7.82 -8.78 1.39
N ARG A 103 -8.22 -10.04 1.27
CA ARG A 103 -7.74 -11.00 0.26
C ARG A 103 -8.79 -11.23 -0.83
#